data_AF-A0A1W9TWQ3-F1
#
_entry.id   AF-A0A1W9TWQ3-F1
#
_cell.length_a   1.000
_cell.length_b   1.000
_cell.length_c   1.000
_cell.angle_alpha   90.00
_cell.angle_beta   90.00
_cell.angle_gamma   90.00
#
_symmetry.space_group_name_H-M   'P 1'
#
loop_
_entity.id
_entity.type
_entity.pdbx_description
1 polymer ?
#
loop_
_entity_poly.entity_id
_entity_poly.type
_entity_poly.pdbx_seq_one_letter_code
_entity_poly.pdbx_strand_id
1 'polypeptide(L)'
;IKKTRFLKRNFSLNKGLKMYESMLSDASRISEQFKEQLEEKKQMIKMLNQQLEKRITSLNVMLNRTDALLFHNRQYDNMDSGFFDNQEEEILKLEKQGHSSEQIADILSIPREKVMLVLDIKKKK
;
A
#
# COMPACT_ATOMS: atom_id res chain seq x y z
N ILE A 1 72.94 -11.84 -44.99
CA ILE A 1 72.01 -12.73 -44.24
C ILE A 1 71.59 -12.17 -42.88
N LYS A 2 72.47 -11.58 -42.06
CA LYS A 2 72.08 -11.06 -40.72
C LYS A 2 71.05 -9.91 -40.76
N LYS A 3 71.18 -8.96 -41.70
CA LYS A 3 70.32 -7.75 -41.82
C LYS A 3 68.82 -8.07 -42.04
N THR A 4 68.49 -9.09 -42.83
CA THR A 4 67.10 -9.48 -43.13
C THR A 4 66.40 -10.13 -41.94
N ARG A 5 67.16 -10.79 -41.05
CA ARG A 5 66.64 -11.42 -39.83
C ARG A 5 66.24 -10.38 -38.78
N PHE A 6 66.98 -9.27 -38.67
CA PHE A 6 66.65 -8.14 -37.80
C PHE A 6 65.38 -7.40 -38.24
N LEU A 7 65.22 -7.16 -39.54
CA LEU A 7 64.01 -6.55 -40.11
C LEU A 7 62.74 -7.38 -39.81
N LYS A 8 62.81 -8.70 -39.97
CA LYS A 8 61.68 -9.60 -39.68
C LYS A 8 61.30 -9.61 -38.20
N ARG A 9 62.30 -9.53 -37.30
CA ARG A 9 62.08 -9.43 -35.84
C ARG A 9 61.43 -8.10 -35.44
N ASN A 10 61.87 -6.98 -36.01
CA ASN A 10 61.26 -5.66 -35.75
C ASN A 10 59.82 -5.60 -36.26
N PHE A 11 59.52 -6.19 -37.42
CA PHE A 11 58.14 -6.27 -37.93
C PHE A 11 57.23 -7.08 -37.00
N SER A 12 57.71 -8.23 -36.51
CA SER A 12 56.96 -9.06 -35.55
C SER A 12 56.71 -8.35 -34.21
N LEU A 13 57.71 -7.62 -33.70
CA LEU A 13 57.55 -6.83 -32.46
C LEU A 13 56.55 -5.69 -32.65
N ASN A 14 56.61 -5.00 -33.78
CA ASN A 14 55.67 -3.91 -34.08
C ASN A 14 54.23 -4.42 -34.24
N LYS A 15 54.03 -5.61 -34.85
CA LYS A 15 52.72 -6.27 -34.89
C LYS A 15 52.20 -6.61 -33.49
N GLY A 16 53.04 -7.15 -32.62
CA GLY A 16 52.68 -7.42 -31.23
C GLY A 16 52.33 -6.15 -30.46
N LEU A 17 53.12 -5.08 -30.64
CA LEU A 17 52.90 -3.79 -29.99
C LEU A 17 51.54 -3.18 -30.37
N LYS A 18 51.18 -3.24 -31.66
CA LYS A 18 49.86 -2.81 -32.14
C LYS A 18 48.70 -3.63 -31.56
N MET A 19 48.88 -4.94 -31.36
CA MET A 19 47.84 -5.77 -30.71
C MET A 19 47.69 -5.43 -29.22
N TYR A 20 48.78 -5.16 -28.52
CA TYR A 20 48.71 -4.71 -27.12
C TYR A 20 48.04 -3.33 -27.01
N GLU A 21 48.35 -2.41 -27.91
CA GLU A 21 47.72 -1.10 -27.97
C GLU A 21 46.21 -1.20 -28.22
N SER A 22 45.78 -2.06 -29.16
CA SER A 22 44.35 -2.29 -29.39
C SER A 22 43.67 -2.93 -28.18
N MET A 23 44.32 -3.91 -27.53
CA MET A 23 43.78 -4.54 -26.33
C MET A 23 43.66 -3.57 -25.15
N LEU A 24 44.64 -2.68 -24.96
CA LEU A 24 44.59 -1.63 -23.94
C LEU A 24 43.47 -0.63 -24.23
N SER A 25 43.30 -0.24 -25.49
CA SER A 25 42.20 0.62 -25.92
C SER A 25 40.84 -0.05 -25.67
N ASP A 26 40.69 -1.32 -26.02
CA ASP A 26 39.46 -2.08 -25.81
C ASP A 26 39.18 -2.26 -24.31
N ALA A 27 40.19 -2.58 -23.51
CA ALA A 27 40.06 -2.69 -22.05
C ALA A 27 39.66 -1.36 -21.41
N SER A 28 40.22 -0.24 -21.87
CA SER A 28 39.83 1.11 -21.43
C SER A 28 38.37 1.38 -21.76
N ARG A 29 37.95 1.11 -22.99
CA ARG A 29 36.56 1.28 -23.43
C ARG A 29 35.59 0.43 -22.60
N ILE A 30 35.92 -0.85 -22.37
CA ILE A 30 35.08 -1.76 -21.58
C ILE A 30 34.99 -1.28 -20.13
N SER A 31 36.08 -0.80 -19.54
CA SER A 31 36.10 -0.24 -18.18
C SER A 31 35.17 0.97 -18.07
N GLU A 32 35.18 1.86 -19.07
CA GLU A 32 34.30 3.02 -19.11
C GLU A 32 32.83 2.63 -19.22
N GLN A 33 32.49 1.69 -20.12
CA GLN A 33 31.13 1.14 -20.24
C GLN A 33 30.68 0.45 -18.95
N PHE A 34 31.57 -0.29 -18.29
CA PHE A 34 31.25 -0.95 -17.03
C PHE A 34 30.96 0.05 -15.91
N LYS A 35 31.71 1.17 -15.88
CA LYS A 35 31.48 2.27 -14.93
C LYS A 35 30.12 2.93 -15.16
N GLU A 36 29.75 3.17 -16.42
CA GLU A 36 28.43 3.71 -16.78
C GLU A 36 27.30 2.77 -16.32
N GLN A 37 27.40 1.48 -16.67
CA GLN A 37 26.41 0.47 -16.24
C GLN A 37 26.32 0.34 -14.72
N LEU A 38 27.42 0.51 -13.99
CA LEU A 38 27.42 0.44 -12.53
C LEU A 38 26.64 1.62 -11.93
N GLU A 39 26.84 2.83 -12.46
CA GLU A 39 26.09 4.00 -12.00
C GLU A 39 24.60 3.92 -12.36
N GLU A 40 24.25 3.44 -13.57
CA GLU A 40 22.86 3.19 -13.94
C GLU A 40 22.18 2.20 -12.99
N LYS A 41 22.83 1.05 -12.71
CA LYS A 41 22.30 0.05 -11.77
C LYS A 41 22.15 0.63 -10.36
N LYS A 42 23.10 1.43 -9.90
CA LYS A 42 23.03 2.10 -8.60
C LYS A 42 21.86 3.10 -8.54
N GLN A 43 21.62 3.86 -9.60
CA GLN A 43 20.47 4.76 -9.71
C GLN A 43 19.15 3.97 -9.69
N MET A 44 19.07 2.86 -10.41
CA MET A 44 17.89 1.99 -10.43
C MET A 44 17.57 1.44 -9.03
N ILE A 45 18.57 0.96 -8.29
CA ILE A 45 18.40 0.50 -6.90
C ILE A 45 17.87 1.64 -6.01
N LYS A 46 18.41 2.85 -6.16
CA LYS A 46 17.95 4.03 -5.40
C LYS A 46 16.49 4.34 -5.70
N MET A 47 16.08 4.32 -6.97
CA MET A 47 14.69 4.54 -7.37
C MET A 47 13.75 3.45 -6.83
N LEU A 48 14.16 2.20 -6.90
CA LEU A 48 13.38 1.07 -6.38
C LEU A 48 13.16 1.21 -4.87
N ASN A 49 14.22 1.52 -4.11
CA ASN A 49 14.09 1.76 -2.67
C ASN A 49 13.13 2.90 -2.37
N GLN A 50 13.21 4.02 -3.10
CA GLN A 50 12.27 5.13 -2.93
C GLN A 50 10.81 4.72 -3.22
N GLN A 51 10.58 3.86 -4.21
CA GLN A 51 9.24 3.34 -4.50
C GLN A 51 8.74 2.39 -3.40
N LEU A 52 9.61 1.55 -2.84
CA LEU A 52 9.28 0.68 -1.71
C LEU A 52 8.91 1.50 -0.46
N GLU A 53 9.69 2.52 -0.12
CA GLU A 53 9.40 3.43 1.00
C GLU A 53 8.04 4.12 0.86
N LYS A 54 7.71 4.59 -0.36
CA LYS A 54 6.39 5.16 -0.65
C LYS A 54 5.26 4.15 -0.41
N ARG A 55 5.44 2.90 -0.84
CA ARG A 55 4.45 1.84 -0.63
C ARG A 55 4.30 1.48 0.84
N ILE A 56 5.38 1.33 1.58
CA ILE A 56 5.37 1.08 3.03
C ILE A 56 4.61 2.19 3.75
N THR A 57 4.92 3.45 3.42
CA THR A 57 4.23 4.61 4.00
C THR A 57 2.74 4.58 3.70
N SER A 58 2.35 4.32 2.44
CA SER A 58 0.94 4.22 2.04
C SER A 58 0.21 3.10 2.76
N LEU A 59 0.84 1.94 2.93
CA LEU A 59 0.26 0.80 3.64
C LEU A 59 0.10 1.10 5.14
N ASN A 60 1.07 1.73 5.77
CA ASN A 60 0.97 2.16 7.17
C ASN A 60 -0.17 3.16 7.38
N VAL A 61 -0.35 4.12 6.47
CA VAL A 61 -1.49 5.05 6.52
C VAL A 61 -2.82 4.31 6.38
N MET A 62 -2.90 3.34 5.46
CA MET A 62 -4.12 2.55 5.28
C MET A 62 -4.42 1.68 6.51
N LEU A 63 -3.41 1.04 7.09
CA LEU A 63 -3.53 0.24 8.30
C LEU A 63 -4.02 1.09 9.47
N ASN A 64 -3.39 2.24 9.71
CA ASN A 64 -3.81 3.18 10.76
C ASN A 64 -5.27 3.66 10.58
N ARG A 65 -5.70 3.90 9.33
CA ARG A 65 -7.09 4.27 9.02
C ARG A 65 -8.06 3.12 9.30
N THR A 66 -7.70 1.90 8.90
CA THR A 66 -8.50 0.71 9.16
C THR A 66 -8.60 0.43 10.65
N ASP A 67 -7.50 0.55 11.39
CA ASP A 67 -7.48 0.40 12.84
C ASP A 67 -8.38 1.44 13.51
N ALA A 68 -8.28 2.71 13.10
CA ALA A 68 -9.17 3.76 13.61
C ALA A 68 -10.65 3.43 13.35
N LEU A 69 -11.00 2.93 12.17
CA LEU A 69 -12.38 2.51 11.86
C LEU A 69 -12.82 1.29 12.69
N LEU A 70 -11.94 0.31 12.90
CA LEU A 70 -12.21 -0.85 13.77
C LEU A 70 -12.45 -0.43 15.22
N PHE A 71 -11.66 0.51 15.73
CA PHE A 71 -11.86 1.06 17.08
C PHE A 71 -13.17 1.85 17.19
N HIS A 72 -13.54 2.61 16.15
CA HIS A 72 -14.85 3.29 16.13
C HIS A 72 -16.00 2.27 16.08
N ASN A 73 -15.94 1.27 15.20
CA ASN A 73 -16.98 0.24 15.10
C ASN A 73 -17.14 -0.56 16.40
N ARG A 74 -16.05 -0.91 17.11
CA ARG A 74 -16.16 -1.58 18.42
C ARG A 74 -16.78 -0.70 19.52
N GLN A 75 -16.70 0.62 19.42
CA GLN A 75 -17.36 1.51 20.37
C GLN A 75 -18.87 1.61 20.11
N TYR A 76 -19.32 1.53 18.86
CA TYR A 76 -20.75 1.45 18.53
C TYR A 76 -21.34 0.08 18.88
N ASP A 77 -20.64 -1.02 18.61
CA ASP A 77 -21.15 -2.38 18.87
C ASP A 77 -21.34 -2.71 20.37
N ASN A 78 -20.57 -2.06 21.26
CA ASN A 78 -20.69 -2.24 22.71
C ASN A 78 -21.67 -1.28 23.40
N MET A 79 -22.17 -0.24 22.71
CA MET A 79 -23.20 0.65 23.25
C MET A 79 -24.61 0.30 22.75
N ASP A 80 -24.73 -0.30 21.57
CA ASP A 80 -26.04 -0.44 20.90
C ASP A 80 -26.82 -1.73 21.21
N SER A 81 -26.17 -2.86 21.53
CA SER A 81 -26.92 -4.12 21.71
C SER A 81 -27.81 -4.09 22.97
N GLY A 82 -27.32 -3.58 24.10
CA GLY A 82 -28.10 -3.48 25.34
C GLY A 82 -29.03 -2.27 25.42
N PHE A 83 -28.71 -1.16 24.74
CA PHE A 83 -29.52 0.05 24.78
C PHE A 83 -30.71 -0.03 23.81
N PHE A 84 -30.53 -0.58 22.60
CA PHE A 84 -31.63 -0.74 21.67
C PHE A 84 -32.60 -1.84 22.06
N ASP A 85 -32.14 -2.97 22.62
CA ASP A 85 -33.04 -4.03 23.10
C ASP A 85 -34.00 -3.49 24.18
N ASN A 86 -33.48 -2.69 25.12
CA ASN A 86 -34.31 -2.06 26.16
C ASN A 86 -35.30 -1.04 25.57
N GLN A 87 -34.88 -0.25 24.56
CA GLN A 87 -35.78 0.71 23.90
C GLN A 87 -36.88 0.00 23.09
N GLU A 88 -36.57 -1.11 22.42
CA GLU A 88 -37.56 -1.90 21.68
C GLU A 88 -38.59 -2.54 22.62
N GLU A 89 -38.16 -3.09 23.76
CA GLU A 89 -39.07 -3.62 24.78
C GLU A 89 -39.99 -2.54 25.35
N GLU A 90 -39.47 -1.33 25.57
CA GLU A 90 -40.24 -0.21 26.10
C GLU A 90 -41.27 0.33 25.10
N ILE A 91 -40.91 0.43 23.81
CA ILE A 91 -41.83 0.76 22.71
C ILE A 91 -42.98 -0.26 22.65
N LEU A 92 -42.67 -1.55 22.73
CA LEU A 92 -43.66 -2.62 22.69
C LEU A 92 -44.57 -2.63 23.94
N LYS A 93 -44.04 -2.25 25.11
CA LYS A 93 -44.82 -2.14 26.34
C LYS A 93 -45.83 -0.99 26.27
N LEU A 94 -45.42 0.17 25.76
CA LEU A 94 -46.30 1.33 25.61
C LEU A 94 -47.38 1.10 24.54
N GLU A 95 -47.06 0.38 23.46
CA GLU A 95 -48.06 0.00 22.45
C GLU A 95 -49.12 -0.94 23.02
N LYS A 96 -48.71 -1.94 23.83
CA LYS A 96 -49.65 -2.81 24.57
C LYS A 96 -50.52 -2.06 25.58
N GLN A 97 -50.05 -0.91 26.07
CA GLN A 97 -50.82 -0.03 26.95
C GLN A 97 -51.79 0.88 26.18
N GLY A 98 -51.82 0.78 24.84
CA GLY A 98 -52.75 1.51 23.97
C GLY A 98 -52.24 2.88 23.50
N HIS A 99 -50.96 3.19 23.70
CA HIS A 99 -50.39 4.44 23.23
C HIS A 99 -50.19 4.43 21.71
N SER A 100 -50.49 5.56 21.06
CA SER A 100 -50.24 5.73 19.62
C SER A 100 -48.75 5.90 19.34
N SER A 101 -48.32 5.66 18.09
CA SER A 101 -46.92 5.83 17.68
C SER A 101 -46.38 7.24 17.91
N GLU A 102 -47.25 8.26 17.84
CA GLU A 102 -46.92 9.66 18.15
C GLU A 102 -46.72 9.87 19.65
N GLN A 103 -47.59 9.31 20.49
CA GLN A 103 -47.46 9.39 21.95
C GLN A 103 -46.21 8.68 22.45
N ILE A 104 -45.87 7.52 21.87
CA ILE A 104 -44.67 6.77 22.22
C ILE A 104 -43.41 7.56 21.83
N ALA A 105 -43.40 8.19 20.65
CA ALA A 105 -42.31 9.04 20.19
C ALA A 105 -42.07 10.22 21.15
N ASP A 106 -43.14 10.85 21.61
CA ASP A 106 -43.09 11.96 22.57
C ASP A 106 -42.61 11.49 23.97
N ILE A 107 -43.13 10.36 24.48
CA ILE A 107 -42.78 9.82 25.80
C ILE A 107 -41.31 9.39 25.86
N LEU A 108 -40.84 8.70 24.83
CA LEU A 108 -39.46 8.18 24.78
C LEU A 108 -38.47 9.17 24.18
N SER A 109 -38.94 10.34 23.72
CA SER A 109 -38.14 11.35 23.03
C SER A 109 -37.32 10.76 21.86
N ILE A 110 -37.97 9.89 21.08
CA ILE A 110 -37.38 9.21 19.90
C ILE A 110 -38.17 9.55 18.63
N PRO A 111 -37.54 9.47 17.44
CA PRO A 111 -38.23 9.75 16.19
C PRO A 111 -39.41 8.80 15.94
N ARG A 112 -40.53 9.35 15.46
CA ARG A 112 -41.75 8.58 15.12
C ARG A 112 -41.47 7.47 14.11
N GLU A 113 -40.56 7.71 13.17
CA GLU A 113 -40.13 6.75 12.16
C GLU A 113 -39.49 5.52 12.79
N LYS A 114 -38.72 5.70 13.87
CA LYS A 114 -38.09 4.62 14.62
C LYS A 114 -39.15 3.77 15.35
N VAL A 115 -40.13 4.42 15.98
CA VAL A 115 -41.26 3.73 16.64
C VAL A 115 -42.06 2.91 15.63
N MET A 116 -42.40 3.50 14.47
CA MET A 116 -43.12 2.79 13.40
C MET A 116 -42.34 1.58 12.89
N LEU A 117 -41.04 1.72 12.66
CA LEU A 117 -40.20 0.63 12.18
C LEU A 117 -40.21 -0.58 13.12
N VAL A 118 -40.07 -0.34 14.44
CA VAL A 118 -40.09 -1.41 15.46
C VAL A 118 -41.44 -2.11 15.48
N LEU A 119 -42.54 -1.36 15.44
CA LEU A 119 -43.89 -1.92 15.42
C LEU A 119 -44.18 -2.72 14.13
N ASP A 120 -43.71 -2.23 12.98
CA ASP A 120 -43.89 -2.88 11.68
C ASP A 120 -43.11 -4.19 11.59
N ILE A 121 -41.87 -4.22 12.12
CA ILE A 121 -41.06 -5.45 12.20
C ILE A 121 -41.76 -6.46 13.11
N LYS A 122 -42.33 -6.03 14.25
CA LYS A 122 -43.04 -6.93 15.16
C LYS A 122 -44.31 -7.52 14.54
N LYS A 123 -45.08 -6.74 13.77
CA LYS A 123 -46.28 -7.23 13.08
C LYS A 123 -45.98 -8.24 11.96
N LYS A 124 -44.76 -8.23 11.41
CA LYS A 124 -44.32 -9.14 10.34
C LYS A 124 -43.68 -10.43 10.85
N LYS A 125 -43.39 -10.54 12.15
CA LYS A 125 -42.97 -11.79 12.81
C LYS A 125 -44.18 -12.48 13.45
#